data_AF-A0A9E5RQJ2-F1
#
_entry.id   AF-A0A9E5RQJ2-F1
#
_cell.length_a   1.000
_cell.length_b   1.000
_cell.length_c   1.000
_cell.angle_alpha   90.00
_cell.angle_beta   90.00
_cell.angle_gamma   90.00
#
_symmetry.space_group_name_H-M   'P 1'
#
loop_
_entity.id
_entity.type
_entity.pdbx_description
1 polymer ?
#
loop_
_entity_poly.entity_id
_entity_poly.type
_entity_poly.pdbx_seq_one_letter_code
_entity_poly.pdbx_strand_id
1 'polypeptide(L)'
;MQLTETELLQVQQTLRDYAPSQPAIATLIDQEGDLDASLEQLLRSQLGTVTFERQSLKQVTLEVLREQLCGDEGFRQKLKEYMQDKESTPLLTGLIIYLAGQVVLPFPIDPALATLAVLYISKVSLEVFCRYTDSSS
;
A
#
# COMPACT_ATOMS: atom_id res chain seq x y z
N MET A 1 10.17 -4.69 4.52
CA MET A 1 9.65 -5.64 3.49
C MET A 1 10.18 -5.14 2.17
N GLN A 2 10.96 -5.94 1.44
CA GLN A 2 11.72 -5.40 0.31
C GLN A 2 11.08 -5.73 -1.05
N LEU A 3 11.01 -4.74 -1.93
CA LEU A 3 10.93 -4.96 -3.38
C LEU A 3 12.32 -5.29 -3.91
N THR A 4 12.41 -6.24 -4.85
CA THR A 4 13.65 -6.45 -5.61
C THR A 4 13.90 -5.27 -6.55
N GLU A 5 15.13 -5.11 -7.04
CA GLU A 5 15.44 -4.09 -8.05
C GLU A 5 14.53 -4.21 -9.29
N THR A 6 14.25 -5.44 -9.73
CA THR A 6 13.34 -5.70 -10.86
C THR A 6 11.92 -5.26 -10.55
N GLU A 7 11.39 -5.57 -9.36
CA GLU A 7 10.04 -5.14 -8.95
C GLU A 7 9.96 -3.61 -8.82
N LEU A 8 11.00 -2.98 -8.28
CA LEU A 8 11.05 -1.53 -8.13
C LEU A 8 11.11 -0.83 -9.51
N LEU A 9 11.89 -1.36 -10.46
CA LEU A 9 11.91 -0.86 -11.83
C LEU A 9 10.59 -1.06 -12.54
N GLN A 10 9.95 -2.22 -12.36
CA GLN A 10 8.62 -2.48 -12.92
C GLN A 10 7.59 -1.49 -12.38
N VAL A 11 7.53 -1.28 -11.07
CA VAL A 11 6.61 -0.31 -10.44
C VAL A 11 6.84 1.10 -11.00
N GLN A 12 8.11 1.53 -11.13
CA GLN A 12 8.46 2.82 -11.73
C GLN A 12 7.94 2.95 -13.17
N GLN A 13 8.07 1.89 -13.98
CA GLN A 13 7.61 1.90 -15.36
C GLN A 13 6.07 1.90 -15.44
N THR A 14 5.41 1.01 -14.70
CA THR A 14 3.95 0.86 -14.70
C THR A 14 3.26 2.16 -14.25
N LEU A 15 3.84 2.87 -13.29
CA LEU A 15 3.26 4.09 -12.70
C LEU A 15 3.87 5.39 -13.24
N ARG A 16 4.75 5.32 -14.25
CA ARG A 16 5.47 6.48 -14.81
C ARG A 16 4.56 7.67 -15.12
N ASP A 17 3.41 7.40 -15.72
CA ASP A 17 2.48 8.45 -16.16
C ASP A 17 1.37 8.74 -15.12
N TYR A 18 1.37 8.03 -13.99
CA TYR A 18 0.42 8.25 -12.89
C TYR A 18 1.01 9.19 -11.85
N ALA A 19 0.93 10.50 -12.13
CA ALA A 19 1.47 11.58 -11.29
C ALA A 19 1.15 11.47 -9.78
N PRO A 20 -0.06 11.07 -9.34
CA PRO A 20 -0.39 10.97 -7.91
C PRO A 20 0.43 9.94 -7.13
N SER A 21 1.04 8.97 -7.80
CA SER A 21 1.90 7.94 -7.17
C SER A 21 3.38 8.33 -7.07
N GLN A 22 3.81 9.40 -7.74
CA GLN A 22 5.23 9.76 -7.82
C GLN A 22 5.88 10.02 -6.44
N PRO A 23 5.20 10.62 -5.45
CA PRO A 23 5.77 10.75 -4.11
C PRO A 23 6.06 9.39 -3.44
N ALA A 24 5.21 8.39 -3.68
CA ALA A 24 5.42 7.03 -3.18
C ALA A 24 6.61 6.36 -3.85
N ILE A 25 6.74 6.52 -5.18
CA ILE A 25 7.86 5.98 -5.95
C ILE A 25 9.18 6.61 -5.51
N ALA A 26 9.23 7.93 -5.36
CA ALA A 26 10.41 8.62 -4.85
C ALA A 26 10.82 8.10 -3.45
N THR A 27 9.83 7.97 -2.56
CA THR A 27 10.05 7.43 -1.20
C THR A 27 10.54 5.98 -1.22
N LEU A 28 10.09 5.16 -2.18
CA LEU A 28 10.58 3.79 -2.37
C LEU A 28 12.01 3.75 -2.86
N ILE A 29 12.38 4.62 -3.80
CA ILE A 29 13.75 4.70 -4.32
C ILE A 29 14.70 5.14 -3.20
N ASP A 30 14.34 6.16 -2.43
CA ASP A 30 15.14 6.67 -1.31
C ASP A 30 15.34 5.63 -0.20
N GLN A 31 14.39 4.71 -0.03
CA GLN A 31 14.43 3.61 0.93
C GLN A 31 14.87 2.29 0.30
N GLU A 32 15.48 2.34 -0.90
CA GLU A 32 16.05 1.17 -1.60
C GLU A 32 15.04 0.03 -1.82
N GLY A 33 13.76 0.37 -1.98
CA GLY A 33 12.66 -0.58 -2.15
C GLY A 33 12.08 -1.15 -0.85
N ASP A 34 12.47 -0.65 0.33
CA ASP A 34 11.86 -1.07 1.60
C ASP A 34 10.48 -0.45 1.81
N LEU A 35 9.45 -1.23 1.51
CA LEU A 35 8.05 -0.85 1.68
C LEU A 35 7.71 -0.49 3.14
N ASP A 36 8.33 -1.13 4.13
CA ASP A 36 8.05 -0.83 5.53
C ASP A 36 8.59 0.54 5.92
N ALA A 37 9.83 0.85 5.53
CA ALA A 37 10.45 2.14 5.78
C ALA A 37 9.77 3.25 4.99
N SER A 38 9.42 3.00 3.71
CA SER A 38 8.70 3.96 2.88
C SER A 38 7.32 4.30 3.45
N LEU A 39 6.57 3.29 3.89
CA LEU A 39 5.24 3.50 4.47
C LEU A 39 5.32 4.33 5.75
N GLU A 40 6.24 3.99 6.66
CA GLU A 40 6.46 4.74 7.90
C GLU A 40 6.92 6.18 7.62
N GLN A 41 7.84 6.39 6.66
CA GLN A 41 8.30 7.72 6.27
C GLN A 41 7.15 8.58 5.73
N LEU A 42 6.33 8.04 4.83
CA LEU A 42 5.24 8.79 4.22
C LEU A 42 4.15 9.11 5.25
N LEU A 43 3.82 8.17 6.13
CA LEU A 43 2.89 8.39 7.25
C LEU A 43 3.38 9.51 8.16
N ARG A 44 4.66 9.54 8.53
CA ARG A 44 5.24 10.62 9.35
C ARG A 44 5.24 11.96 8.64
N SER A 45 5.45 11.98 7.33
CA SER A 45 5.40 13.20 6.52
C SER A 45 3.98 13.81 6.51
N GLN A 46 2.95 12.97 6.42
CA GLN A 46 1.55 13.42 6.29
C GLN A 46 0.89 13.71 7.64
N LEU A 47 1.11 12.86 8.64
CA LEU A 47 0.45 12.93 9.94
C LEU A 47 1.33 13.59 11.02
N GLY A 48 2.59 13.88 10.68
CA GLY A 48 3.60 14.36 11.62
C GLY A 48 4.18 13.24 12.49
N THR A 49 5.01 13.62 13.45
CA THR A 49 5.58 12.71 14.45
C THR A 49 4.57 12.54 15.57
N VAL A 50 3.60 11.64 15.37
CA VAL A 50 2.70 11.24 16.45
C VAL A 50 3.37 10.10 17.22
N THR A 51 3.79 10.38 18.46
CA THR A 51 4.33 9.35 19.35
C THR A 51 3.17 8.58 19.95
N PHE A 52 2.86 7.43 19.37
CA PHE A 52 1.93 6.48 19.98
C PHE A 52 2.68 5.70 21.07
N GLU A 53 2.15 5.66 22.29
CA GLU A 53 2.80 4.98 23.42
C GLU A 53 2.90 3.45 23.28
N ARG A 54 2.14 2.84 22.34
CA ARG A 54 2.04 1.37 22.22
C ARG A 54 2.25 0.79 20.81
N GLN A 55 1.91 1.50 19.74
CA GLN A 55 1.95 0.97 18.36
C GLN A 55 2.46 2.03 17.39
N SER A 56 3.38 1.70 16.49
CA SER A 56 3.82 2.63 15.43
C SER A 56 2.66 3.08 14.53
N LEU A 57 2.79 4.26 13.91
CA LEU A 57 1.84 4.75 12.89
C LEU A 57 1.55 3.69 11.84
N LYS A 58 2.60 3.05 11.34
CA LYS A 58 2.49 1.94 10.38
C LYS A 58 1.63 0.79 10.90
N GLN A 59 1.83 0.34 12.14
CA GLN A 59 1.06 -0.77 12.70
C GLN A 59 -0.43 -0.45 12.73
N VAL A 60 -0.79 0.74 13.22
CA VAL A 60 -2.20 1.19 13.26
C VAL A 60 -2.77 1.29 11.84
N THR A 61 -2.02 1.84 10.89
CA THR A 61 -2.44 1.91 9.48
C THR A 61 -2.68 0.53 8.88
N LEU A 62 -1.79 -0.44 9.11
CA LEU A 62 -1.94 -1.81 8.59
C LEU A 62 -3.09 -2.56 9.26
N GLU A 63 -3.37 -2.31 10.54
CA GLU A 63 -4.54 -2.83 11.26
C GLU A 63 -5.84 -2.32 10.66
N VAL A 64 -5.95 -1.00 10.48
CA VAL A 64 -7.12 -0.38 9.85
C VAL A 64 -7.32 -0.90 8.42
N LEU A 65 -6.26 -0.96 7.61
CA LEU A 65 -6.35 -1.47 6.24
C LEU A 65 -6.84 -2.92 6.21
N ARG A 66 -6.43 -3.76 7.15
CA ARG A 66 -6.94 -5.14 7.26
C ARG A 66 -8.41 -5.18 7.59
N GLU A 67 -8.85 -4.44 8.60
CA GLU A 67 -10.27 -4.40 9.01
C GLU A 67 -11.17 -4.01 7.83
N GLN A 68 -10.73 -3.06 7.02
CA GLN A 68 -11.51 -2.60 5.87
C GLN A 68 -11.40 -3.54 4.65
N LEU A 69 -10.20 -4.03 4.33
CA LEU A 69 -9.96 -4.72 3.06
C LEU A 69 -10.22 -6.23 3.10
N CYS A 70 -10.12 -6.86 4.27
CA CYS A 70 -10.28 -8.32 4.37
C CYS A 70 -11.73 -8.78 4.17
N GLY A 71 -12.70 -7.89 4.42
CA GLY A 71 -14.11 -8.09 4.09
C GLY A 71 -14.53 -7.48 2.74
N ASP A 72 -13.66 -6.74 2.06
CA ASP A 72 -14.00 -6.04 0.81
C ASP A 72 -13.81 -6.96 -0.41
N GLU A 73 -14.93 -7.53 -0.87
CA GLU A 73 -14.96 -8.39 -2.06
C GLU A 73 -14.53 -7.65 -3.35
N GLY A 74 -14.84 -6.36 -3.45
CA GLY A 74 -14.50 -5.52 -4.61
C GLY A 74 -13.00 -5.29 -4.72
N PHE A 75 -12.36 -4.93 -3.61
CA PHE A 75 -10.91 -4.81 -3.52
C PHE A 75 -10.24 -6.16 -3.80
N ARG A 76 -10.73 -7.23 -3.18
CA ARG A 76 -10.19 -8.59 -3.37
C ARG A 76 -10.21 -9.02 -4.83
N GLN A 77 -11.31 -8.76 -5.54
CA GLN A 77 -11.44 -9.11 -6.95
C GLN A 77 -10.48 -8.29 -7.83
N LYS A 78 -10.40 -6.97 -7.62
CA LYS A 78 -9.46 -6.10 -8.36
C LYS A 78 -8.01 -6.49 -8.11
N LEU A 79 -7.67 -6.86 -6.87
CA LEU A 79 -6.32 -7.30 -6.55
C LEU A 79 -6.01 -8.62 -7.23
N LYS A 80 -6.95 -9.56 -7.24
CA LYS A 80 -6.79 -10.83 -7.95
C LYS A 80 -6.53 -10.62 -9.44
N GLU A 81 -7.27 -9.71 -10.08
CA GLU A 81 -7.07 -9.34 -11.49
C GLU A 81 -5.67 -8.76 -11.71
N TYR A 82 -5.23 -7.81 -10.88
CA TYR A 82 -3.87 -7.27 -10.96
C TYR A 82 -2.79 -8.33 -10.74
N MET A 83 -3.01 -9.26 -9.80
CA MET A 83 -2.03 -10.32 -9.52
C MET A 83 -1.89 -11.31 -10.69
N GLN A 84 -2.89 -11.40 -11.58
CA GLN A 84 -2.83 -12.18 -12.82
C GLN A 84 -2.10 -11.44 -13.95
N ASP A 85 -2.09 -10.11 -13.92
CA ASP A 85 -1.42 -9.25 -14.90
C ASP A 85 -0.75 -8.05 -14.20
N LYS A 86 0.43 -8.31 -13.62
CA LYS A 86 1.17 -7.35 -12.78
C LYS A 86 1.78 -6.19 -13.55
N GLU A 87 1.83 -6.27 -14.89
CA GLU A 87 2.36 -5.23 -15.76
C GLU A 87 1.27 -4.23 -16.17
N SER A 88 0.00 -4.55 -15.90
CA SER A 88 -1.14 -3.71 -16.26
C SER A 88 -1.22 -2.44 -15.41
N THR A 89 -0.80 -1.33 -16.00
CA THR A 89 -1.02 0.03 -15.49
C THR A 89 -2.49 0.31 -15.10
N PRO A 90 -3.51 0.02 -15.93
CA PRO A 90 -4.89 0.33 -15.56
C PRO A 90 -5.38 -0.49 -14.35
N LEU A 91 -4.91 -1.73 -14.16
CA LEU A 91 -5.27 -2.53 -12.98
C LEU A 91 -4.61 -1.97 -11.71
N LEU A 92 -3.32 -1.64 -11.76
CA LEU A 92 -2.62 -1.07 -10.61
C LEU A 92 -3.18 0.31 -10.23
N THR A 93 -3.36 1.21 -11.20
CA THR A 93 -3.95 2.54 -10.95
C THR A 93 -5.41 2.44 -10.50
N GLY A 94 -6.18 1.50 -11.04
CA GLY A 94 -7.54 1.20 -10.59
C GLY A 94 -7.61 0.76 -9.12
N LEU A 95 -6.65 -0.05 -8.66
CA LEU A 95 -6.52 -0.43 -7.25
C LEU A 95 -6.19 0.75 -6.35
N ILE A 96 -5.25 1.61 -6.78
CA ILE A 96 -4.86 2.81 -6.02
C ILE A 96 -6.05 3.75 -5.87
N ILE A 97 -6.78 4.00 -6.95
CA ILE A 97 -7.99 4.85 -6.94
C ILE A 97 -9.08 4.23 -6.07
N TYR A 98 -9.28 2.92 -6.16
CA TYR A 98 -10.26 2.23 -5.32
C TYR A 98 -9.92 2.39 -3.83
N LEU A 99 -8.67 2.14 -3.46
CA LEU A 99 -8.23 2.27 -2.07
C LEU A 99 -8.33 3.72 -1.56
N ALA A 100 -7.91 4.70 -2.36
CA ALA A 100 -7.93 6.11 -1.97
C ALA A 100 -9.35 6.72 -1.92
N GLY A 101 -10.31 6.18 -2.68
CA GLY A 101 -11.61 6.81 -2.88
C GLY A 101 -12.84 6.02 -2.41
N GLN A 102 -12.75 4.69 -2.32
CA GLN A 102 -13.91 3.83 -2.04
C GLN A 102 -13.81 3.10 -0.70
N VAL A 103 -12.61 2.98 -0.14
CA VAL A 103 -12.40 2.35 1.17
C VAL A 103 -12.60 3.40 2.25
N VAL A 104 -13.57 3.18 3.14
CA VAL A 104 -13.87 4.10 4.24
C VAL A 104 -12.82 3.92 5.31
N LEU A 105 -11.79 4.77 5.26
CA LEU A 105 -10.73 4.77 6.24
C LEU A 105 -11.00 5.86 7.30
N PRO A 106 -10.61 5.62 8.57
CA PRO A 106 -10.75 6.59 9.66
C PRO A 106 -9.85 7.82 9.48
N PHE A 107 -8.97 7.83 8.46
CA PHE A 107 -8.15 8.95 8.06
C PHE A 107 -8.11 9.06 6.53
N PRO A 108 -7.96 10.27 5.96
CA PRO A 108 -7.80 10.44 4.52
C PRO A 108 -6.50 9.78 4.07
N ILE A 109 -6.59 8.85 3.14
CA ILE A 109 -5.43 8.32 2.42
C ILE A 109 -5.29 9.10 1.13
N ASP A 110 -4.12 9.70 0.93
CA ASP A 110 -3.78 10.29 -0.35
C ASP A 110 -3.34 9.20 -1.36
N PRO A 111 -3.28 9.51 -2.66
CA PRO A 111 -2.89 8.52 -3.67
C PRO A 111 -1.48 7.94 -3.48
N ALA A 112 -0.56 8.67 -2.85
CA ALA A 112 0.78 8.17 -2.58
C ALA A 112 0.77 7.08 -1.50
N LEU A 113 0.06 7.32 -0.40
CA LEU A 113 -0.08 6.33 0.66
C LEU A 113 -0.89 5.11 0.19
N ALA A 114 -1.93 5.32 -0.63
CA ALA A 114 -2.64 4.23 -1.29
C ALA A 114 -1.72 3.40 -2.20
N THR A 115 -0.79 4.05 -2.92
CA THR A 115 0.20 3.35 -3.74
C THR A 115 1.05 2.40 -2.90
N LEU A 116 1.65 2.88 -1.80
CA LEU A 116 2.47 2.04 -0.92
C LEU A 116 1.66 0.89 -0.30
N ALA A 117 0.44 1.17 0.14
CA ALA A 117 -0.45 0.15 0.71
C ALA A 117 -0.81 -0.94 -0.31
N VAL A 118 -1.16 -0.57 -1.55
CA VAL A 118 -1.44 -1.54 -2.63
C VAL A 118 -0.20 -2.39 -2.93
N LEU A 119 0.98 -1.78 -3.02
CA LEU A 119 2.22 -2.51 -3.27
C LEU A 119 2.58 -3.46 -2.12
N TYR A 120 2.38 -3.02 -0.88
CA TYR A 120 2.57 -3.85 0.32
C TYR A 120 1.67 -5.09 0.28
N ILE A 121 0.37 -4.89 0.07
CA ILE A 121 -0.62 -5.97 0.04
C ILE A 121 -0.35 -6.90 -1.15
N SER A 122 0.01 -6.36 -2.31
CA SER A 122 0.36 -7.14 -3.50
C SER A 122 1.60 -8.01 -3.29
N LYS A 123 2.61 -7.49 -2.55
CA LYS A 123 3.83 -8.21 -2.23
C LYS A 123 3.58 -9.38 -1.27
N VAL A 124 2.72 -9.17 -0.28
CA VAL A 124 2.36 -10.18 0.74
C VAL A 124 1.33 -11.17 0.23
N SER A 125 0.52 -10.77 -0.76
CA SER A 125 -0.81 -11.30 -1.09
C SER A 125 -1.85 -10.95 -0.01
N LEU A 126 -3.09 -10.67 -0.45
CA LEU A 126 -4.18 -10.30 0.46
C LEU A 126 -4.52 -11.40 1.47
N GLU A 127 -4.41 -12.66 1.09
CA GLU A 127 -4.72 -13.77 2.02
C GLU A 127 -3.74 -13.78 3.20
N VAL A 128 -2.45 -13.63 2.94
CA VAL A 128 -1.44 -13.53 4.00
C VAL A 128 -1.61 -12.20 4.72
N PHE A 129 -1.88 -11.10 4.02
CA PHE A 129 -2.14 -9.80 4.66
C PHE A 129 -3.30 -9.88 5.64
N CYS A 130 -4.35 -10.65 5.36
CA CYS A 130 -5.49 -10.85 6.24
C CYS A 130 -5.24 -11.86 7.37
N ARG A 131 -4.44 -12.91 7.13
CA ARG A 131 -4.15 -13.96 8.13
C ARG A 131 -3.00 -13.64 9.08
N TYR A 132 -1.94 -12.99 8.60
CA TYR A 132 -0.69 -12.80 9.34
C TYR A 132 -0.75 -11.69 10.38
N THR A 133 -1.88 -11.03 10.40
CA THR A 133 -2.09 -9.78 11.08
C THR A 133 -3.32 -9.87 11.97
N ASP A 134 -4.08 -10.97 11.90
CA ASP A 134 -4.87 -11.50 13.02
C ASP A 134 -3.96 -11.61 14.25
N SER A 135 -3.97 -10.59 15.08
CA SER A 135 -3.54 -10.69 16.47
C SER A 135 -4.58 -11.49 17.24
N SER A 136 -4.74 -12.77 16.88
CA SER A 136 -5.48 -13.75 17.66
C SER A 136 -4.47 -14.53 18.52
N SER A 137 -4.12 -13.91 19.64
CA SER A 137 -3.56 -14.56 20.83
C SER A 137 -4.11 -13.88 22.07
#